data_AF-A0A7H1QAB8-F1
#
_entry.id   AF-A0A7H1QAB8-F1
#
_cell.length_a   1.000
_cell.length_b   1.000
_cell.length_c   1.000
_cell.angle_alpha   90.00
_cell.angle_beta   90.00
_cell.angle_gamma   90.00
#
_symmetry.space_group_name_H-M   'P 1'
#
loop_
_entity.id
_entity.type
_entity.pdbx_description
1 polymer ?
#
loop_
_entity_poly.entity_id
_entity_poly.type
_entity_poly.pdbx_seq_one_letter_code
_entity_poly.pdbx_strand_id
1 'polypeptide(L)'
;MRMRAAIAVPTAAAAVAALLLTAPPGQAAPAAPRVAPCVQGELTLRAATVPHRPTVVRVSVTNHSGRTCAIDRVPLVTFGGLDGAALPVSGDGTGRLRLAAGATVHADVRTIVRTADPQARKAASLTVGDWTGRWGRVFAPARLGTGSKVAVWEPVTTSWQPSAAAADRALGLGAAPRTSPKPAPTKATPSPTGTTPSPSPSPTRRVPHRPSPTPPASPSPASPAPTSPSPTGATPTSPVSPTVSSPGPS
;
A
#
# COMPACT_ATOMS: atom_id res chain seq x y z
N MET A 1 63.79 -3.60 -44.23
CA MET A 1 64.39 -4.96 -44.27
C MET A 1 63.34 -5.98 -43.84
N ARG A 2 63.50 -7.26 -44.20
CA ARG A 2 62.58 -8.37 -43.83
C ARG A 2 63.12 -9.13 -42.61
N MET A 3 62.22 -9.67 -41.77
CA MET A 3 62.19 -10.98 -41.05
C MET A 3 60.82 -10.99 -40.32
N ARG A 4 59.85 -11.93 -40.44
CA ARG A 4 59.82 -13.42 -40.41
C ARG A 4 60.45 -13.98 -39.12
N ALA A 5 59.85 -14.83 -38.30
CA ALA A 5 58.55 -15.52 -38.32
C ALA A 5 58.01 -15.58 -36.84
N ALA A 6 57.01 -16.33 -36.38
CA ALA A 6 56.24 -17.45 -36.96
C ALA A 6 54.80 -17.48 -36.41
N ILE A 7 54.17 -18.66 -36.36
CA ILE A 7 52.77 -18.92 -35.96
C ILE A 7 52.73 -20.16 -35.07
N ALA A 8 51.84 -20.19 -34.06
CA ALA A 8 51.37 -21.42 -33.43
C ALA A 8 49.86 -21.33 -33.21
N VAL A 9 49.08 -22.10 -34.00
CA VAL A 9 47.62 -22.22 -33.90
C VAL A 9 47.29 -23.53 -33.17
N PRO A 10 46.48 -23.53 -32.10
CA PRO A 10 45.85 -24.74 -31.61
C PRO A 10 44.60 -25.03 -32.44
N THR A 11 44.70 -25.99 -33.36
CA THR A 11 43.55 -26.61 -34.01
C THR A 11 42.93 -27.65 -33.07
N ALA A 12 41.71 -27.41 -32.56
CA ALA A 12 40.94 -28.45 -31.87
C ALA A 12 39.42 -28.22 -31.95
N ALA A 13 38.72 -29.32 -32.24
CA ALA A 13 37.29 -29.56 -32.00
C ALA A 13 36.25 -28.57 -32.61
N ALA A 14 35.88 -28.84 -33.86
CA ALA A 14 34.48 -28.67 -34.27
C ALA A 14 33.58 -29.72 -33.56
N ALA A 15 32.25 -29.53 -33.66
CA ALA A 15 31.18 -30.45 -33.26
C ALA A 15 30.68 -30.45 -31.79
N VAL A 16 29.92 -29.42 -31.40
CA VAL A 16 28.66 -29.57 -30.61
C VAL A 16 27.57 -28.61 -31.12
N ALA A 17 27.23 -28.68 -32.41
CA ALA A 17 26.22 -27.82 -33.05
C ALA A 17 24.81 -28.45 -33.12
N ALA A 18 24.50 -29.40 -32.23
CA ALA A 18 23.35 -30.32 -32.40
C ALA A 18 22.51 -30.58 -31.12
N LEU A 19 22.50 -29.66 -30.14
CA LEU A 19 21.78 -29.85 -28.86
C LEU A 19 20.88 -28.67 -28.41
N LEU A 20 20.70 -27.64 -29.23
CA LEU A 20 19.85 -26.47 -28.91
C LEU A 20 18.48 -26.47 -29.62
N LEU A 21 18.07 -27.59 -30.23
CA LEU A 21 16.85 -27.66 -31.03
C LEU A 21 15.77 -28.62 -30.49
N THR A 22 15.47 -28.59 -29.19
CA THR A 22 14.14 -28.95 -28.64
C THR A 22 13.90 -28.27 -27.28
N ALA A 23 13.99 -26.95 -27.20
CA ALA A 23 13.26 -26.25 -26.14
C ALA A 23 11.76 -26.29 -26.53
N PRO A 24 10.87 -26.96 -25.76
CA PRO A 24 9.44 -26.86 -26.04
C PRO A 24 9.05 -25.38 -25.98
N PRO A 25 8.18 -24.88 -26.88
CA PRO A 25 7.74 -23.49 -26.85
C PRO A 25 7.12 -23.25 -25.48
N GLY A 26 7.82 -22.43 -24.67
CA GLY A 26 7.45 -22.20 -23.28
C GLY A 26 6.03 -21.69 -23.22
N GLN A 27 5.10 -22.54 -22.77
CA GLN A 27 3.70 -22.18 -22.64
C GLN A 27 3.61 -21.13 -21.55
N ALA A 28 3.61 -19.87 -21.97
CA ALA A 28 3.24 -18.75 -21.12
C ALA A 28 1.87 -19.09 -20.53
N ALA A 29 1.83 -19.32 -19.21
CA ALA A 29 0.62 -19.73 -18.53
C ALA A 29 -0.52 -18.79 -18.93
N PRO A 30 -1.70 -19.32 -19.33
CA PRO A 30 -2.77 -18.49 -19.87
C PRO A 30 -3.09 -17.38 -18.86
N ALA A 31 -2.94 -16.13 -19.31
CA ALA A 31 -3.05 -14.99 -18.43
C ALA A 31 -4.43 -15.00 -17.77
N ALA A 32 -4.45 -15.15 -16.43
CA ALA A 32 -5.68 -15.31 -15.68
C ALA A 32 -6.68 -14.19 -16.04
N PRO A 33 -7.98 -14.50 -16.27
CA PRO A 33 -8.95 -13.53 -16.76
C PRO A 33 -8.90 -12.23 -15.95
N ARG A 34 -8.58 -11.12 -16.62
CA ARG A 34 -8.48 -9.81 -15.99
C ARG A 34 -9.89 -9.38 -15.59
N VAL A 35 -10.12 -9.29 -14.29
CA VAL A 35 -11.35 -8.71 -13.73
C VAL A 35 -11.37 -7.21 -14.05
N ALA A 36 -12.47 -6.74 -14.62
CA ALA A 36 -12.67 -5.33 -14.95
C ALA A 36 -12.59 -4.47 -13.68
N PRO A 37 -12.01 -3.25 -13.74
CA PRO A 37 -12.01 -2.34 -12.60
C PRO A 37 -13.44 -1.95 -12.23
N CYS A 38 -13.71 -1.75 -10.94
CA CYS A 38 -14.96 -1.14 -10.48
C CYS A 38 -15.01 0.33 -10.93
N VAL A 39 -16.21 0.85 -11.21
CA VAL A 39 -16.40 2.26 -11.63
C VAL A 39 -17.20 3.08 -10.61
N GLN A 40 -17.17 4.41 -10.76
CA GLN A 40 -18.01 5.34 -10.00
C GLN A 40 -19.50 4.91 -10.08
N GLY A 41 -20.18 4.89 -8.93
CA GLY A 41 -21.59 4.47 -8.82
C GLY A 41 -21.79 2.97 -8.52
N GLU A 42 -20.85 2.09 -8.86
CA GLU A 42 -20.88 0.67 -8.45
C GLU A 42 -20.46 0.47 -6.98
N LEU A 43 -19.70 1.42 -6.43
CA LEU A 43 -19.12 1.36 -5.09
C LEU A 43 -19.79 2.36 -4.14
N THR A 44 -20.26 1.88 -2.98
CA THR A 44 -20.60 2.76 -1.85
C THR A 44 -19.41 2.90 -0.92
N LEU A 45 -18.89 4.12 -0.80
CA LEU A 45 -17.85 4.48 0.16
C LEU A 45 -18.48 5.10 1.42
N ARG A 46 -18.07 4.61 2.59
CA ARG A 46 -18.35 5.23 3.90
C ARG A 46 -17.03 5.45 4.64
N ALA A 47 -16.94 6.52 5.42
CA ALA A 47 -15.79 6.80 6.27
C ALA A 47 -16.25 7.48 7.57
N ALA A 48 -15.71 7.06 8.71
CA ALA A 48 -15.97 7.64 10.03
C ALA A 48 -14.82 7.34 10.99
N THR A 49 -14.64 8.12 12.05
CA THR A 49 -13.67 7.83 13.11
C THR A 49 -14.00 6.53 13.83
N VAL A 50 -12.97 5.75 14.15
CA VAL A 50 -13.11 4.54 14.97
C VAL A 50 -13.51 4.93 16.40
N PRO A 51 -14.48 4.23 17.04
CA PRO A 51 -14.89 4.52 18.42
C PRO A 51 -13.70 4.58 19.38
N HIS A 52 -13.68 5.61 20.23
CA HIS A 52 -12.59 5.91 21.17
C HIS A 52 -11.19 6.15 20.54
N ARG A 53 -11.11 6.28 19.20
CA ARG A 53 -9.87 6.50 18.43
C ARG A 53 -10.06 7.65 17.42
N PRO A 54 -10.21 8.92 17.88
CA PRO A 54 -10.52 10.06 17.01
C PRO A 54 -9.42 10.40 15.99
N THR A 55 -8.23 9.82 16.12
CA THR A 55 -7.10 9.95 15.19
C THR A 55 -7.08 8.89 14.09
N VAL A 56 -8.03 7.96 14.10
CA VAL A 56 -8.17 6.88 13.11
C VAL A 56 -9.52 6.97 12.43
N VAL A 57 -9.54 7.07 11.11
CA VAL A 57 -10.73 6.98 10.27
C VAL A 57 -10.82 5.57 9.68
N ARG A 58 -11.90 4.85 9.97
CA ARG A 58 -12.26 3.62 9.28
C ARG A 58 -13.02 3.97 8.00
N VAL A 59 -12.53 3.44 6.89
CA VAL A 59 -13.18 3.49 5.59
C VAL A 59 -13.75 2.11 5.27
N SER A 60 -14.94 2.05 4.67
CA SER A 60 -15.49 0.83 4.09
C SER A 60 -15.94 1.06 2.65
N VAL A 61 -15.66 0.10 1.78
CA VAL A 61 -16.12 0.05 0.39
C VAL A 61 -17.01 -1.17 0.23
N THR A 62 -18.25 -0.96 -0.22
CA THR A 62 -19.19 -2.03 -0.59
C THR A 62 -19.41 -2.02 -2.09
N ASN A 63 -19.28 -3.17 -2.75
CA ASN A 63 -19.63 -3.34 -4.16
C ASN A 63 -21.13 -3.63 -4.29
N HIS A 64 -21.87 -2.70 -4.90
CA HIS A 64 -23.30 -2.83 -5.19
C HIS A 64 -23.60 -3.24 -6.63
N SER A 65 -22.59 -3.43 -7.48
CA SER A 65 -22.79 -4.04 -8.80
C SER A 65 -23.18 -5.52 -8.67
N GLY A 66 -23.90 -6.04 -9.66
CA GLY A 66 -24.22 -7.47 -9.77
C GLY A 66 -23.05 -8.37 -10.20
N ARG A 67 -21.80 -7.88 -10.14
CA ARG A 67 -20.62 -8.58 -10.68
C ARG A 67 -19.40 -8.45 -9.76
N THR A 68 -18.43 -9.34 -9.93
CA THR A 68 -17.09 -9.13 -9.36
C THR A 68 -16.35 -8.08 -10.19
N CYS A 69 -15.76 -7.10 -9.51
CA CYS A 69 -14.92 -6.06 -10.11
C CYS A 69 -13.60 -5.93 -9.33
N ALA A 70 -12.67 -5.10 -9.81
CA ALA A 70 -11.35 -4.91 -9.21
C ALA A 70 -11.14 -3.49 -8.69
N ILE A 71 -10.63 -3.37 -7.46
CA ILE A 71 -10.10 -2.11 -6.90
C ILE A 71 -8.59 -2.22 -6.67
N ASP A 72 -7.91 -1.11 -6.43
CA ASP A 72 -6.51 -1.14 -5.98
C ASP A 72 -6.42 -1.74 -4.57
N ARG A 73 -5.38 -2.52 -4.30
CA ARG A 73 -5.22 -3.29 -3.05
C ARG A 73 -5.06 -2.40 -1.81
N VAL A 74 -4.53 -1.20 -2.00
CA VAL A 74 -4.43 -0.13 -1.01
C VAL A 74 -5.23 1.07 -1.55
N PRO A 75 -6.09 1.72 -0.76
CA PRO A 75 -6.76 2.95 -1.16
C PRO A 75 -5.77 4.10 -1.39
N LEU A 76 -6.04 4.94 -2.39
CA LEU A 76 -5.49 6.29 -2.39
C LEU A 76 -6.29 7.13 -1.37
N VAL A 77 -5.62 7.68 -0.37
CA VAL A 77 -6.21 8.60 0.60
C VAL A 77 -5.45 9.93 0.59
N THR A 78 -6.14 11.03 0.34
CA THR A 78 -5.55 12.39 0.31
C THR A 78 -6.35 13.35 1.20
N PHE A 79 -5.77 14.51 1.51
CA PHE A 79 -6.31 15.43 2.51
C PHE A 79 -6.49 16.83 1.92
N GLY A 80 -7.72 17.36 1.96
CA GLY A 80 -8.07 18.61 1.25
C GLY A 80 -7.28 19.82 1.75
N GLY A 81 -6.49 20.42 0.85
CA GLY A 81 -5.62 21.55 1.15
C GLY A 81 -4.24 21.19 1.72
N LEU A 82 -3.84 19.91 1.65
CA LEU A 82 -2.50 19.42 1.99
C LEU A 82 -1.95 18.58 0.84
N ASP A 83 -0.64 18.66 0.62
CA ASP A 83 0.05 17.84 -0.36
C ASP A 83 0.30 16.42 0.15
N GLY A 84 0.38 15.47 -0.79
CA GLY A 84 0.67 14.07 -0.51
C GLY A 84 -0.55 13.20 -0.16
N ALA A 85 -0.27 11.91 0.04
CA ALA A 85 -1.25 10.88 0.36
C ALA A 85 -0.88 10.18 1.67
N ALA A 86 -1.84 9.49 2.29
CA ALA A 86 -1.53 8.56 3.37
C ALA A 86 -0.64 7.43 2.84
N LEU A 87 0.46 7.14 3.54
CA LEU A 87 1.38 6.08 3.14
C LEU A 87 0.83 4.70 3.52
N PRO A 88 0.98 3.66 2.68
CA PRO A 88 0.63 2.29 3.07
C PRO A 88 1.43 1.86 4.31
N VAL A 89 0.83 1.08 5.23
CA VAL A 89 1.64 0.47 6.30
C VAL A 89 2.52 -0.64 5.71
N SER A 90 3.75 -0.75 6.21
CA SER A 90 4.75 -1.68 5.66
C SER A 90 4.24 -3.13 5.64
N GLY A 91 4.29 -3.76 4.46
CA GLY A 91 3.74 -5.11 4.23
C GLY A 91 2.42 -5.11 3.46
N ASP A 92 1.77 -3.95 3.29
CA ASP A 92 0.63 -3.81 2.39
C ASP A 92 1.08 -3.94 0.92
N GLY A 93 0.63 -5.02 0.27
CA GLY A 93 1.00 -5.34 -1.11
C GLY A 93 0.38 -4.42 -2.15
N THR A 94 1.11 -4.20 -3.24
CA THR A 94 0.63 -3.50 -4.44
C THR A 94 -0.30 -4.38 -5.29
N GLY A 95 -0.95 -3.79 -6.29
CA GLY A 95 -1.78 -4.51 -7.26
C GLY A 95 -3.28 -4.36 -7.00
N ARG A 96 -4.07 -5.37 -7.41
CA ARG A 96 -5.54 -5.32 -7.42
C ARG A 96 -6.16 -6.28 -6.42
N LEU A 97 -7.22 -5.84 -5.74
CA LEU A 97 -8.14 -6.69 -4.99
C LEU A 97 -9.38 -6.97 -5.84
N ARG A 98 -9.77 -8.25 -5.96
CA ARG A 98 -11.08 -8.64 -6.49
C ARG A 98 -12.13 -8.43 -5.39
N LEU A 99 -13.15 -7.65 -5.69
CA LEU A 99 -14.28 -7.38 -4.80
C LEU A 99 -15.54 -8.01 -5.41
N ALA A 100 -16.06 -9.06 -4.78
CA ALA A 100 -17.25 -9.77 -5.23
C ALA A 100 -18.51 -8.88 -5.13
N ALA A 101 -19.57 -9.24 -5.84
CA ALA A 101 -20.87 -8.57 -5.72
C ALA A 101 -21.38 -8.63 -4.26
N GLY A 102 -21.87 -7.52 -3.73
CA GLY A 102 -22.32 -7.39 -2.33
C GLY A 102 -21.21 -7.38 -1.27
N ALA A 103 -19.95 -7.69 -1.64
CA ALA A 103 -18.86 -7.74 -0.67
C ALA A 103 -18.49 -6.35 -0.15
N THR A 104 -18.13 -6.31 1.14
CA THR A 104 -17.62 -5.11 1.82
C THR A 104 -16.21 -5.36 2.32
N VAL A 105 -15.33 -4.36 2.17
CA VAL A 105 -13.96 -4.37 2.69
C VAL A 105 -13.65 -3.08 3.44
N HIS A 106 -12.69 -3.14 4.35
CA HIS A 106 -12.38 -2.07 5.30
C HIS A 106 -10.90 -1.69 5.24
N ALA A 107 -10.59 -0.40 5.37
CA ALA A 107 -9.23 0.08 5.57
C ALA A 107 -9.24 1.14 6.66
N ASP A 108 -8.21 1.16 7.49
CA ASP A 108 -8.06 2.20 8.51
C ASP A 108 -7.00 3.20 8.11
N VAL A 109 -7.26 4.47 8.40
CA VAL A 109 -6.37 5.60 8.13
C VAL A 109 -6.05 6.26 9.47
N ARG A 110 -4.82 6.10 9.96
CA ARG A 110 -4.33 6.93 11.07
C ARG A 110 -3.90 8.27 10.49
N THR A 111 -4.66 9.33 10.76
CA THR A 111 -4.37 10.66 10.22
C THR A 111 -3.26 11.35 11.01
N ILE A 112 -3.09 10.98 12.29
CA ILE A 112 -2.14 11.58 13.23
C ILE A 112 -1.82 10.59 14.37
N VAL A 113 -0.59 10.60 14.89
CA VAL A 113 -0.21 9.71 16.00
C VAL A 113 -0.68 10.24 17.36
N ARG A 114 -0.53 11.54 17.62
CA ARG A 114 -0.92 12.21 18.87
C ARG A 114 -1.81 13.42 18.56
N THR A 115 -3.01 13.51 19.13
CA THR A 115 -4.01 14.55 18.80
C THR A 115 -3.50 15.99 18.93
N ALA A 116 -2.58 16.23 19.87
CA ALA A 116 -1.95 17.52 20.15
C ALA A 116 -0.53 17.66 19.57
N ASP A 117 -0.21 16.93 18.49
CA ASP A 117 1.09 17.08 17.84
C ASP A 117 1.26 18.50 17.26
N PRO A 118 2.34 19.24 17.58
CA PRO A 118 2.53 20.62 17.13
C PRO A 118 2.77 20.73 15.61
N GLN A 119 3.17 19.65 14.94
CA GLN A 119 3.38 19.63 13.49
C GLN A 119 2.07 19.38 12.70
N ALA A 120 0.98 19.07 13.41
CA ALA A 120 -0.30 18.70 12.81
C ALA A 120 -0.94 19.82 11.98
N ARG A 121 -1.09 19.56 10.69
CA ARG A 121 -1.83 20.43 9.75
C ARG A 121 -3.34 20.13 9.83
N LYS A 122 -4.16 21.07 9.37
CA LYS A 122 -5.63 20.99 9.44
C LYS A 122 -6.23 20.93 8.04
N ALA A 123 -6.60 19.73 7.59
CA ALA A 123 -7.22 19.54 6.27
C ALA A 123 -8.71 19.87 6.30
N ALA A 124 -9.23 20.37 5.17
CA ALA A 124 -10.64 20.69 4.98
C ALA A 124 -11.52 19.46 4.68
N SER A 125 -10.92 18.35 4.23
CA SER A 125 -11.61 17.10 3.89
C SER A 125 -10.62 15.92 3.88
N LEU A 126 -11.17 14.70 3.78
CA LEU A 126 -10.44 13.47 3.47
C LEU A 126 -11.06 12.87 2.20
N THR A 127 -10.26 12.59 1.19
CA THR A 127 -10.68 11.94 -0.06
C THR A 127 -10.18 10.50 -0.08
N VAL A 128 -11.03 9.55 -0.46
CA VAL A 128 -10.64 8.16 -0.73
C VAL A 128 -10.99 7.80 -2.17
N GLY A 129 -10.11 7.11 -2.89
CA GLY A 129 -10.36 6.64 -4.25
C GLY A 129 -9.32 5.64 -4.75
N ASP A 130 -9.25 5.47 -6.06
CA ASP A 130 -8.14 4.80 -6.75
C ASP A 130 -7.14 5.79 -7.38
N TRP A 131 -5.92 5.32 -7.69
CA TRP A 131 -4.84 6.19 -8.18
C TRP A 131 -5.11 6.79 -9.58
N THR A 132 -6.16 6.32 -10.26
CA THR A 132 -6.55 6.78 -11.60
C THR A 132 -7.81 7.65 -11.59
N GLY A 133 -8.39 7.93 -10.42
CA GLY A 133 -9.61 8.73 -10.29
C GLY A 133 -10.88 8.08 -10.87
N ARG A 134 -10.90 6.76 -11.16
CA ARG A 134 -12.09 6.09 -11.73
C ARG A 134 -13.25 6.01 -10.75
N TRP A 135 -12.94 5.97 -9.46
CA TRP A 135 -13.91 6.05 -8.37
C TRP A 135 -13.30 6.75 -7.18
N GLY A 136 -14.15 7.40 -6.39
CA GLY A 136 -13.75 8.01 -5.14
C GLY A 136 -14.85 8.85 -4.48
N ARG A 137 -14.58 9.28 -3.26
CA ARG A 137 -15.47 10.12 -2.47
C ARG A 137 -14.70 11.06 -1.55
N VAL A 138 -15.14 12.30 -1.50
CA VAL A 138 -14.68 13.32 -0.54
C VAL A 138 -15.57 13.29 0.70
N PHE A 139 -14.97 13.31 1.87
CA PHE A 139 -15.63 13.33 3.17
C PHE A 139 -15.31 14.60 3.93
N ALA A 140 -16.35 15.31 4.38
CA ALA A 140 -16.21 16.47 5.24
C ALA A 140 -15.90 16.05 6.70
N PRO A 141 -15.11 16.84 7.47
CA PRO A 141 -14.75 16.57 8.86
C PRO A 141 -15.94 16.20 9.77
N ALA A 142 -17.07 16.91 9.63
CA ALA A 142 -18.28 16.64 10.39
C ALA A 142 -18.92 15.28 10.08
N ARG A 143 -18.78 14.76 8.85
CA ARG A 143 -19.23 13.40 8.48
C ARG A 143 -18.26 12.32 8.97
N LEU A 144 -16.98 12.66 9.11
CA LEU A 144 -15.97 11.77 9.67
C LEU A 144 -16.04 11.68 11.19
N GLY A 145 -16.54 12.72 11.88
CA GLY A 145 -16.47 12.81 13.34
C GLY A 145 -15.17 13.42 13.86
N THR A 146 -14.35 14.05 13.00
CA THR A 146 -13.07 14.69 13.40
C THR A 146 -13.24 16.14 13.89
N GLY A 147 -14.48 16.63 14.01
CA GLY A 147 -14.78 18.03 14.34
C GLY A 147 -14.82 18.93 13.10
N SER A 148 -14.24 20.12 13.18
CA SER A 148 -14.28 21.14 12.12
C SER A 148 -13.24 20.96 11.01
N LYS A 149 -12.18 20.19 11.26
CA LYS A 149 -11.07 19.87 10.34
C LYS A 149 -10.59 18.44 10.57
N VAL A 150 -9.81 17.89 9.64
CA VAL A 150 -9.04 16.66 9.90
C VAL A 150 -7.65 17.07 10.39
N ALA A 151 -7.21 16.57 11.54
CA ALA A 151 -5.83 16.77 12.01
C ALA A 151 -4.91 15.73 11.32
N VAL A 152 -3.88 16.21 10.63
CA VAL A 152 -3.00 15.38 9.78
C VAL A 152 -1.54 15.60 10.12
N TRP A 153 -0.84 14.52 10.47
CA TRP A 153 0.62 14.44 10.54
C TRP A 153 1.06 13.01 10.28
N GLU A 154 1.98 12.82 9.33
CA GLU A 154 2.50 11.51 8.88
C GLU A 154 1.38 10.44 8.70
N PRO A 155 0.36 10.74 7.87
CA PRO A 155 -0.80 9.87 7.74
C PRO A 155 -0.42 8.52 7.14
N VAL A 156 -0.98 7.44 7.68
CA VAL A 156 -0.83 6.09 7.14
C VAL A 156 -2.17 5.42 6.92
N THR A 157 -2.26 4.54 5.93
CA THR A 157 -3.45 3.75 5.59
C THR A 157 -3.11 2.26 5.50
N THR A 158 -4.04 1.39 5.89
CA THR A 158 -3.92 -0.05 5.63
C THR A 158 -4.38 -0.41 4.23
N SER A 159 -3.93 -1.56 3.72
CA SER A 159 -4.62 -2.25 2.62
C SER A 159 -6.06 -2.61 2.99
N TRP A 160 -6.87 -2.93 1.98
CA TRP A 160 -8.23 -3.41 2.18
C TRP A 160 -8.25 -4.78 2.87
N GLN A 161 -8.97 -4.84 3.98
CA GLN A 161 -9.17 -5.99 4.85
C GLN A 161 -10.59 -6.53 4.76
N PRO A 162 -10.81 -7.84 4.98
CA PRO A 162 -12.14 -8.45 4.90
C PRO A 162 -13.07 -8.09 6.07
N SER A 163 -12.56 -7.45 7.13
CA SER A 163 -13.36 -7.03 8.26
C SER A 163 -12.74 -5.82 8.98
N ALA A 164 -13.60 -5.09 9.71
CA ALA A 164 -13.19 -3.99 10.58
C ALA A 164 -12.07 -4.39 11.56
N ALA A 165 -12.20 -5.53 12.24
CA ALA A 165 -11.20 -6.02 13.19
C ALA A 165 -9.88 -6.47 12.51
N ALA A 166 -9.91 -6.82 11.22
CA ALA A 166 -8.68 -7.06 10.46
C ALA A 166 -7.96 -5.76 10.11
N ALA A 167 -8.69 -4.68 9.81
CA ALA A 167 -8.12 -3.33 9.67
C ALA A 167 -7.51 -2.82 10.99
N ASP A 168 -8.22 -3.00 12.12
CA ASP A 168 -7.71 -2.68 13.46
C ASP A 168 -6.35 -3.35 13.72
N ARG A 169 -6.23 -4.64 13.38
CA ARG A 169 -4.97 -5.39 13.56
C ARG A 169 -3.87 -4.94 12.59
N ALA A 170 -4.19 -4.68 11.32
CA ALA A 170 -3.23 -4.19 10.34
C ALA A 170 -2.62 -2.83 10.75
N LEU A 171 -3.41 -1.97 11.40
CA LEU A 171 -2.94 -0.68 11.91
C LEU A 171 -2.32 -0.76 13.33
N GLY A 172 -2.31 -1.94 13.96
CA GLY A 172 -1.74 -2.20 15.29
C GLY A 172 -2.65 -1.84 16.48
N LEU A 173 -3.93 -1.58 16.26
CA LEU A 173 -4.91 -1.18 17.29
C LEU A 173 -5.39 -2.34 18.18
N GLY A 174 -5.26 -3.58 17.69
CA GLY A 174 -5.77 -4.79 18.34
C GLY A 174 -4.89 -5.41 19.44
N ALA A 175 -3.73 -4.82 19.76
CA ALA A 175 -2.85 -5.31 20.81
C ALA A 175 -3.14 -4.63 22.15
N ALA A 176 -3.91 -5.29 23.01
CA ALA A 176 -3.81 -5.05 24.45
C ALA A 176 -2.36 -5.32 24.92
N PRO A 177 -1.86 -4.65 25.98
CA PRO A 177 -0.57 -5.02 26.54
C PRO A 177 -0.60 -6.51 26.91
N ARG A 178 0.39 -7.27 26.44
CA ARG A 178 0.61 -8.64 26.88
C ARG A 178 0.93 -8.59 28.37
N THR A 179 -0.08 -8.77 29.20
CA THR A 179 0.09 -9.16 30.60
C THR A 179 0.77 -10.52 30.58
N SER A 180 2.10 -10.52 30.67
CA SER A 180 2.88 -11.73 30.85
C SER A 180 2.28 -12.51 32.03
N PRO A 181 1.88 -13.78 31.85
CA PRO A 181 1.45 -14.59 32.97
C PRO A 181 2.57 -14.60 34.00
N LYS A 182 2.31 -14.04 35.19
CA LYS A 182 3.22 -14.13 36.32
C LYS A 182 3.49 -15.62 36.55
N PRO A 183 4.74 -16.11 36.47
CA PRO A 183 5.01 -17.52 36.71
C PRO A 183 4.47 -17.91 38.08
N ALA A 184 3.60 -18.92 38.12
CA ALA A 184 3.18 -19.49 39.38
C ALA A 184 4.43 -20.06 40.08
N PRO A 185 4.58 -19.89 41.41
CA PRO A 185 5.75 -20.41 42.12
C PRO A 185 5.76 -21.94 42.01
N THR A 186 6.70 -22.48 41.24
CA THR A 186 6.85 -23.92 41.05
C THR A 186 7.21 -24.57 42.36
N LYS A 187 6.32 -25.43 42.87
CA LYS A 187 6.56 -26.21 44.08
C LYS A 187 7.76 -27.14 43.85
N ALA A 188 8.77 -27.07 44.72
CA ALA A 188 9.98 -27.86 44.59
C ALA A 188 9.68 -29.36 44.74
N THR A 189 10.22 -30.17 43.81
CA THR A 189 10.28 -31.63 43.89
C THR A 189 11.75 -32.05 43.74
N PRO A 190 12.26 -33.05 44.48
CA PRO A 190 13.71 -33.26 44.61
C PRO A 190 14.35 -33.89 43.36
N SER A 191 15.62 -33.54 43.14
CA SER A 191 16.48 -34.17 42.13
C SER A 191 16.85 -35.61 42.49
N PRO A 192 16.90 -36.54 41.53
CA PRO A 192 17.73 -37.73 41.62
C PRO A 192 19.15 -37.47 41.07
N THR A 193 20.13 -38.04 41.76
CA THR A 193 21.57 -37.98 41.50
C THR A 193 21.96 -38.55 40.13
N GLY A 194 22.92 -37.92 39.43
CA GLY A 194 23.45 -38.39 38.14
C GLY A 194 24.82 -37.81 37.81
N THR A 195 25.88 -38.41 38.37
CA THR A 195 27.28 -38.04 38.14
C THR A 195 27.80 -38.61 36.80
N THR A 196 28.59 -37.83 36.03
CA THR A 196 29.81 -38.22 35.25
C THR A 196 30.20 -37.07 34.28
N PRO A 197 31.49 -36.79 33.98
CA PRO A 197 31.94 -35.45 33.62
C PRO A 197 32.17 -35.15 32.12
N SER A 198 32.58 -33.90 31.90
CA SER A 198 33.04 -33.23 30.66
C SER A 198 34.03 -34.06 29.80
N PRO A 199 34.20 -33.73 28.50
CA PRO A 199 35.12 -32.63 28.16
C PRO A 199 34.63 -31.63 27.09
N SER A 200 35.18 -30.42 27.17
CA SER A 200 35.18 -29.41 26.11
C SER A 200 35.95 -29.92 24.86
N PRO A 201 35.62 -29.43 23.66
CA PRO A 201 36.57 -28.48 23.05
C PRO A 201 35.92 -27.33 22.28
N SER A 202 36.49 -26.13 22.44
CA SER A 202 36.37 -25.04 21.48
C SER A 202 37.21 -25.32 20.23
N PRO A 203 36.75 -24.91 19.03
CA PRO A 203 37.69 -24.32 18.09
C PRO A 203 37.21 -22.98 17.52
N THR A 204 38.09 -22.00 17.60
CA THR A 204 37.94 -20.63 17.11
C THR A 204 37.81 -20.59 15.58
N ARG A 205 36.61 -20.32 15.03
CA ARG A 205 36.44 -20.12 13.58
C ARG A 205 36.43 -18.63 13.21
N ARG A 206 37.59 -18.11 12.78
CA ARG A 206 37.69 -16.80 12.11
C ARG A 206 36.75 -16.76 10.90
N VAL A 207 35.86 -15.77 10.87
CA VAL A 207 35.09 -15.42 9.67
C VAL A 207 35.92 -14.42 8.85
N PRO A 208 36.22 -14.68 7.57
CA PRO A 208 36.86 -13.68 6.72
C PRO A 208 35.87 -12.56 6.40
N HIS A 209 36.31 -11.30 6.56
CA HIS A 209 35.53 -10.13 6.15
C HIS A 209 35.25 -10.18 4.64
N ARG A 210 33.98 -10.24 4.27
CA ARG A 210 33.52 -10.01 2.90
C ARG A 210 33.38 -8.49 2.69
N PRO A 211 34.08 -7.86 1.73
CA PRO A 211 33.87 -6.45 1.44
C PRO A 211 32.45 -6.23 0.87
N SER A 212 31.83 -5.13 1.28
CA SER A 212 30.50 -4.72 0.82
C SER A 212 30.51 -4.40 -0.68
N PRO A 213 29.50 -4.80 -1.46
CA PRO A 213 29.37 -4.36 -2.84
C PRO A 213 29.02 -2.86 -2.90
N THR A 214 29.78 -2.11 -3.68
CA THR A 214 29.54 -0.69 -3.98
C THR A 214 28.17 -0.51 -4.66
N PRO A 215 27.33 0.46 -4.26
CA PRO A 215 26.10 0.75 -4.99
C PRO A 215 26.41 1.32 -6.39
N PRO A 216 25.64 0.97 -7.43
CA PRO A 216 25.80 1.56 -8.76
C PRO A 216 25.43 3.05 -8.74
N ALA A 217 26.09 3.83 -9.60
CA ALA A 217 25.96 5.28 -9.65
C ALA A 217 24.53 5.73 -10.01
N SER A 218 24.09 6.82 -9.37
CA SER A 218 22.80 7.46 -9.65
C SER A 218 22.75 7.98 -11.09
N PRO A 219 21.70 7.70 -11.88
CA PRO A 219 21.49 8.37 -13.15
C PRO A 219 21.10 9.84 -12.91
N SER A 220 21.79 10.75 -13.60
CA SER A 220 21.51 12.20 -13.56
C SER A 220 20.09 12.53 -14.00
N PRO A 221 19.46 13.58 -13.44
CA PRO A 221 18.11 14.00 -13.85
C PRO A 221 18.11 14.51 -15.30
N ALA A 222 17.13 14.04 -16.08
CA ALA A 222 16.88 14.56 -17.42
C ALA A 222 16.29 15.98 -17.35
N SER A 223 16.73 16.86 -18.26
CA SER A 223 16.26 18.24 -18.38
C SER A 223 14.75 18.33 -18.66
N PRO A 224 14.04 19.35 -18.13
CA PRO A 224 12.62 19.54 -18.42
C PRO A 224 12.39 19.96 -19.88
N ALA A 225 11.36 19.39 -20.50
CA ALA A 225 10.88 19.79 -21.82
C ALA A 225 10.13 21.14 -21.78
N PRO A 226 10.11 21.91 -22.88
CA PRO A 226 9.49 23.24 -22.89
C PRO A 226 7.96 23.20 -22.77
N THR A 227 7.42 24.20 -22.07
CA THR A 227 5.99 24.47 -21.92
C THR A 227 5.33 24.92 -23.21
N SER A 228 4.22 24.27 -23.58
CA SER A 228 3.27 24.79 -24.59
C SER A 228 2.23 25.73 -23.95
N PRO A 229 1.74 26.75 -24.67
CA PRO A 229 0.93 27.83 -24.11
C PRO A 229 -0.56 27.50 -23.90
N SER A 230 -1.18 28.25 -22.99
CA SER A 230 -2.59 28.17 -22.60
C SER A 230 -3.57 28.57 -23.71
N PRO A 231 -4.72 27.87 -23.87
CA PRO A 231 -5.87 28.42 -24.58
C PRO A 231 -6.65 29.40 -23.71
N THR A 232 -6.91 30.58 -24.26
CA THR A 232 -7.69 31.68 -23.69
C THR A 232 -9.19 31.39 -23.64
N GLY A 233 -9.84 31.85 -22.56
CA GLY A 233 -11.14 32.54 -22.60
C GLY A 233 -12.36 31.80 -23.15
N ALA A 234 -13.20 31.28 -22.25
CA ALA A 234 -14.63 31.10 -22.50
C ALA A 234 -15.42 31.44 -21.23
N THR A 235 -16.15 32.56 -21.26
CA THR A 235 -17.00 33.03 -20.17
C THR A 235 -18.38 32.35 -20.24
N PRO A 236 -18.85 31.60 -19.23
CA PRO A 236 -20.21 31.09 -19.24
C PRO A 236 -21.20 32.16 -18.76
N THR A 237 -22.08 32.60 -19.66
CA THR A 237 -23.23 33.45 -19.35
C THR A 237 -24.29 32.65 -18.59
N SER A 238 -24.69 33.12 -17.40
CA SER A 238 -25.79 32.53 -16.63
C SER A 238 -27.16 32.87 -17.25
N PRO A 239 -28.02 31.88 -17.56
CA PRO A 239 -29.43 32.15 -17.84
C PRO A 239 -30.20 32.39 -16.53
N VAL A 240 -30.91 33.51 -16.46
CA VAL A 240 -31.86 33.83 -15.38
C VAL A 240 -33.09 32.93 -15.51
N SER A 241 -33.47 32.23 -14.45
CA SER A 241 -34.77 31.55 -14.37
C SER A 241 -35.83 32.48 -13.75
N PRO A 242 -37.02 32.64 -14.36
CA PRO A 242 -38.07 33.48 -13.79
C PRO A 242 -38.79 32.80 -12.62
N THR A 243 -39.10 33.59 -11.59
CA THR A 243 -39.95 33.21 -10.46
C THR A 243 -41.37 32.92 -10.94
N VAL A 244 -41.88 31.71 -10.68
CA VAL A 244 -43.31 31.40 -10.80
C VAL A 244 -43.93 31.41 -9.40
N SER A 245 -44.78 32.40 -9.14
CA SER A 245 -45.59 32.46 -7.92
C SER A 245 -46.80 31.53 -8.05
N SER A 246 -46.93 30.56 -7.14
CA SER A 246 -48.18 29.81 -6.98
C SER A 246 -49.14 30.55 -6.03
N PRO A 247 -50.44 30.67 -6.34
CA PRO A 247 -51.44 31.12 -5.38
C PRO A 247 -51.72 30.02 -4.33
N GLY A 248 -51.99 30.43 -3.09
CA GLY A 248 -52.40 29.52 -2.02
C GLY A 248 -53.89 29.12 -2.12
N PRO A 249 -54.31 28.04 -1.46
CA PRO A 249 -55.71 27.65 -1.38
C PRO A 249 -56.49 28.47 -0.33
N SER A 250 -57.74 28.78 -0.72
CA SER A 250 -58.96 29.11 0.05
C SER A 250 -58.84 29.46 1.54
#